data_AF-A0A7C6F5E5-F1
#
_entry.id   AF-A0A7C6F5E5-F1
#
_cell.length_a   1.000
_cell.length_b   1.000
_cell.length_c   1.000
_cell.angle_alpha   90.00
_cell.angle_beta   90.00
_cell.angle_gamma   90.00
#
_symmetry.space_group_name_H-M   'P 1'
#
loop_
_entity.id
_entity.type
_entity.pdbx_description
1 polymer ?
#
loop_
_entity_poly.entity_id
_entity_poly.type
_entity_poly.pdbx_seq_one_letter_code
_entity_poly.pdbx_strand_id
1 'polypeptide(L)'
;MSQDGSGQGFRKVAEADFPSRFGHFRIFGFEDRRGRKVEEAVVLKMGELAGDPPPLVRVHSQCLTGDVFHSLRCDCRAQLEMSLDRIAEEGRGLLIYEHQEGRGIGLLNKLRAYQLQDHGADTVEANQRLGFKADHRDYRLAARILAYFGVSRVRLLSNNPDKIRALEQAGIEVAERVPCQAEPVDSMTGYLRTKKEKLGHLLEGL
;
A
#
# COMPACT_ATOMS: atom_id res chain seq x y z
N MET A 1 0.85 26.03 33.30
CA MET A 1 1.17 26.91 32.16
C MET A 1 2.18 26.15 31.31
N SER A 2 1.90 25.54 30.18
CA SER A 2 0.73 25.50 29.30
C SER A 2 0.82 24.15 28.57
N GLN A 3 -0.20 23.29 28.67
CA GLN A 3 -0.30 22.10 27.82
C GLN A 3 -0.92 22.56 26.51
N ASP A 4 -0.08 22.71 25.49
CA ASP A 4 -0.51 23.18 24.18
C ASP A 4 -1.11 22.01 23.38
N GLY A 5 -2.43 22.00 23.25
CA GLY A 5 -3.22 20.99 22.56
C GLY A 5 -3.37 21.25 21.06
N SER A 6 -2.28 21.20 20.28
CA SER A 6 -2.30 21.62 18.87
C SER A 6 -1.53 20.73 17.87
N GLY A 7 -1.27 19.46 18.19
CA GLY A 7 -0.56 18.54 17.30
C GLY A 7 -1.37 18.07 16.08
N GLN A 8 -1.73 18.98 15.17
CA GLN A 8 -2.25 18.65 13.84
C GLN A 8 -1.10 18.60 12.84
N GLY A 9 -1.17 17.66 11.89
CA GLY A 9 -0.29 17.65 10.72
C GLY A 9 0.58 16.40 10.56
N PHE A 10 1.31 16.40 9.45
CA PHE A 10 2.22 15.34 9.05
C PHE A 10 3.62 15.61 9.53
N ARG A 11 4.30 14.56 9.97
CA ARG A 11 5.69 14.62 10.38
C ARG A 11 6.39 13.30 10.17
N LYS A 12 7.70 13.38 9.90
CA LYS A 12 8.61 12.25 10.15
C LYS A 12 8.80 12.11 11.65
N VAL A 13 8.48 10.93 12.20
CA VAL A 13 8.60 10.61 13.63
C VAL A 13 9.98 10.06 13.96
N ALA A 14 10.51 9.16 13.14
CA ALA A 14 11.79 8.49 13.38
C ALA A 14 12.42 8.00 12.08
N GLU A 15 13.72 7.66 12.14
CA GLU A 15 14.42 6.93 11.09
C GLU A 15 15.57 6.10 11.66
N ALA A 16 15.96 5.02 10.99
CA ALA A 16 17.05 4.14 11.41
C ALA A 16 17.70 3.40 10.24
N ASP A 17 18.90 2.89 10.48
CA ASP A 17 19.57 1.95 9.58
C ASP A 17 18.80 0.63 9.58
N PHE A 18 18.58 0.05 8.39
CA PHE A 18 17.69 -1.10 8.25
C PHE A 18 18.25 -2.16 7.29
N PRO A 19 19.19 -3.00 7.75
CA PRO A 19 19.60 -4.19 7.01
C PRO A 19 18.44 -5.19 6.95
N SER A 20 18.16 -5.72 5.77
CA SER A 20 17.11 -6.72 5.55
C SER A 20 17.60 -7.81 4.62
N ARG A 21 16.86 -8.94 4.55
CA ARG A 21 17.16 -10.00 3.59
C ARG A 21 17.05 -9.57 2.12
N PHE A 22 16.33 -8.47 1.86
CA PHE A 22 16.13 -7.92 0.52
C PHE A 22 17.24 -6.94 0.13
N GLY A 23 18.08 -6.50 1.09
CA GLY A 23 19.07 -5.45 0.87
C GLY A 23 19.12 -4.48 2.04
N HIS A 24 19.97 -3.46 1.92
CA HIS A 24 20.21 -2.48 2.97
C HIS A 24 19.38 -1.22 2.71
N PHE A 25 18.38 -0.98 3.55
CA PHE A 25 17.49 0.16 3.45
C PHE A 25 17.76 1.15 4.59
N ARG A 26 17.22 2.35 4.43
CA ARG A 26 16.91 3.25 5.53
C ARG A 26 15.41 3.17 5.82
N ILE A 27 15.03 2.94 7.07
CA ILE A 27 13.61 2.91 7.49
C ILE A 27 13.21 4.26 8.08
N PHE A 28 12.00 4.71 7.76
CA PHE A 28 11.41 5.96 8.27
C PHE A 28 10.01 5.69 8.80
N GLY A 29 9.64 6.32 9.91
CA GLY A 29 8.28 6.34 10.45
C GLY A 29 7.63 7.70 10.23
N PHE A 30 6.40 7.71 9.72
CA PHE A 30 5.60 8.90 9.49
C PHE A 30 4.25 8.81 10.21
N GLU A 31 3.76 9.96 10.64
CA GLU A 31 2.45 10.13 11.26
C GLU A 31 1.75 11.34 10.61
N ASP A 32 0.46 11.21 10.30
CA ASP A 32 -0.41 12.32 9.88
C ASP A 32 -1.66 12.38 10.78
N ARG A 33 -1.77 13.46 11.56
CA ARG A 33 -2.88 13.68 12.49
C ARG A 33 -3.92 14.61 11.89
N ARG A 34 -5.16 14.11 11.75
CA ARG A 34 -6.33 14.86 11.24
C ARG A 34 -7.48 14.76 12.24
N GLY A 35 -7.60 15.77 13.11
CA GLY A 35 -8.54 15.75 14.23
C GLY A 35 -8.22 14.61 15.19
N ARG A 36 -9.17 13.68 15.38
CA ARG A 36 -8.98 12.48 16.21
C ARG A 36 -8.35 11.30 15.47
N LYS A 37 -8.23 11.38 14.14
CA LYS A 37 -7.65 10.30 13.33
C LYS A 37 -6.14 10.49 13.25
N VAL A 38 -5.41 9.41 13.52
CA VAL A 38 -3.96 9.32 13.29
C VAL A 38 -3.75 8.27 12.22
N GLU A 39 -3.07 8.64 11.14
CA GLU A 39 -2.60 7.72 10.12
C GLU A 39 -1.09 7.56 10.24
N GLU A 40 -0.61 6.34 10.08
CA GLU A 40 0.79 6.00 10.21
C GLU A 40 1.26 5.24 8.97
N ALA A 41 2.53 5.44 8.63
CA ALA A 41 3.20 4.66 7.61
C ALA A 41 4.67 4.46 7.95
N VAL A 42 5.20 3.33 7.47
CA VAL A 42 6.62 3.05 7.45
C VAL A 42 7.12 3.17 6.01
N VAL A 43 8.30 3.74 5.82
CA VAL A 43 8.93 3.83 4.51
C VAL A 43 10.28 3.14 4.54
N LEU A 44 10.51 2.26 3.57
CA LEU A 44 11.83 1.71 3.28
C LEU A 44 12.38 2.43 2.05
N LYS A 45 13.47 3.19 2.23
CA LYS A 45 14.18 3.92 1.17
C LYS A 45 15.46 3.20 0.81
N MET A 46 15.71 3.08 -0.49
CA MET A 46 17.01 2.69 -1.02
C MET A 46 17.52 3.74 -2.00
N GLY A 47 18.82 4.04 -1.92
CA GLY A 47 19.51 4.96 -2.82
C GLY A 47 19.07 6.41 -2.72
N GLU A 48 19.56 7.21 -3.66
CA GLU A 48 19.20 8.62 -3.84
C GLU A 48 18.02 8.77 -4.79
N LEU A 49 17.03 9.60 -4.43
CA LEU A 49 15.74 9.64 -5.15
C LEU A 49 15.71 10.68 -6.28
N ALA A 50 16.70 11.57 -6.36
CA ALA A 50 16.81 12.58 -7.42
C ALA A 50 17.35 12.00 -8.75
N GLY A 51 17.00 12.64 -9.86
CA GLY A 51 17.47 12.29 -11.21
C GLY A 51 16.51 11.41 -12.01
N ASP A 52 16.95 11.05 -13.22
CA ASP A 52 16.21 10.20 -14.16
C ASP A 52 16.86 8.80 -14.30
N PRO A 53 16.07 7.74 -14.56
CA PRO A 53 14.60 7.73 -14.59
C PRO A 53 14.01 8.00 -13.19
N PRO A 54 12.71 8.38 -13.05
CA PRO A 54 12.10 8.57 -11.74
C PRO A 54 12.22 7.32 -10.83
N PRO A 55 12.27 7.49 -9.49
CA PRO A 55 12.47 6.38 -8.57
C PRO A 55 11.33 5.36 -8.66
N LEU A 56 11.67 4.09 -8.41
CA LEU A 56 10.68 3.02 -8.33
C LEU A 56 9.93 3.11 -6.99
N VAL A 57 8.60 3.18 -7.02
CA VAL A 57 7.79 3.38 -5.82
C VAL A 57 6.71 2.31 -5.71
N ARG A 58 6.58 1.73 -4.52
CA ARG A 58 5.46 0.87 -4.12
C ARG A 58 4.69 1.52 -2.97
N VAL A 59 3.41 1.80 -3.17
CA VAL A 59 2.47 2.08 -2.06
C VAL A 59 1.80 0.77 -1.68
N HIS A 60 2.12 0.22 -0.51
CA HIS A 60 1.60 -1.03 0.01
C HIS A 60 0.61 -0.76 1.16
N SER A 61 -0.61 -1.28 1.03
CA SER A 61 -1.58 -1.21 2.12
C SER A 61 -1.43 -2.46 2.99
N GLN A 62 -1.30 -2.28 4.31
CA GLN A 62 -1.10 -3.37 5.26
C GLN A 62 -2.08 -4.53 5.06
N CYS A 63 -1.54 -5.75 5.12
CA CYS A 63 -2.32 -6.98 5.11
C CYS A 63 -1.69 -7.99 6.07
N LEU A 64 -2.01 -7.95 7.35
CA LEU A 64 -1.43 -8.81 8.39
C LEU A 64 -1.50 -10.30 8.02
N THR A 65 -2.66 -10.75 7.54
CA THR A 65 -2.88 -12.15 7.15
C THR A 65 -1.96 -12.59 6.02
N GLY A 66 -1.69 -11.72 5.03
CA GLY A 66 -0.79 -12.02 3.94
C GLY A 66 0.67 -11.82 4.36
N ASP A 67 1.00 -10.58 4.70
CA ASP A 67 2.36 -10.09 4.93
C ASP A 67 3.09 -10.83 6.06
N VAL A 68 2.37 -11.22 7.13
CA VAL A 68 2.96 -11.86 8.32
C VAL A 68 2.58 -13.33 8.45
N PHE A 69 1.32 -13.70 8.20
CA PHE A 69 0.84 -15.08 8.36
C PHE A 69 0.81 -15.91 7.08
N HIS A 70 1.36 -15.39 5.97
CA HIS A 70 1.55 -16.12 4.72
C HIS A 70 0.25 -16.69 4.13
N SER A 71 -0.88 -16.00 4.36
CA SER A 71 -2.17 -16.44 3.85
C SER A 71 -2.18 -16.56 2.33
N LEU A 72 -2.68 -17.69 1.84
CA LEU A 72 -2.89 -17.94 0.40
C LEU A 72 -4.25 -17.43 -0.11
N ARG A 73 -5.01 -16.68 0.70
CA ARG A 73 -6.28 -16.04 0.30
C ARG A 73 -6.08 -14.76 -0.52
N CYS A 74 -4.87 -14.20 -0.53
CA CYS A 74 -4.54 -12.98 -1.25
C CYS A 74 -3.08 -12.97 -1.69
N ASP A 75 -2.76 -12.12 -2.65
CA ASP A 75 -1.43 -11.92 -3.22
C ASP A 75 -0.58 -10.87 -2.49
N CYS A 76 -1.04 -10.34 -1.35
CA CYS A 76 -0.41 -9.19 -0.68
C CYS A 76 1.06 -9.44 -0.32
N ARG A 77 1.40 -10.60 0.25
CA ARG A 77 2.79 -10.93 0.58
C ARG A 77 3.67 -11.01 -0.65
N ALA A 78 3.22 -11.72 -1.67
CA ALA A 78 4.00 -11.86 -2.91
C ALA A 78 4.25 -10.50 -3.56
N GLN A 79 3.26 -9.58 -3.53
CA GLN A 79 3.45 -8.21 -3.99
C GLN A 79 4.42 -7.41 -3.10
N LEU A 80 4.39 -7.60 -1.78
CA LEU A 80 5.32 -6.95 -0.86
C LEU A 80 6.76 -7.38 -1.14
N GLU A 81 7.01 -8.69 -1.16
CA GLU A 81 8.34 -9.27 -1.37
C GLU A 81 8.90 -8.88 -2.75
N MET A 82 8.12 -9.09 -3.82
CA MET A 82 8.50 -8.68 -5.18
C MET A 82 8.85 -7.18 -5.28
N SER A 83 8.11 -6.32 -4.55
CA SER A 83 8.40 -4.89 -4.59
C SER A 83 9.72 -4.57 -3.87
N LEU A 84 10.02 -5.24 -2.77
CA LEU A 84 11.27 -5.07 -2.04
C LEU A 84 12.46 -5.56 -2.86
N ASP A 85 12.35 -6.74 -3.47
CA ASP A 85 13.37 -7.30 -4.36
C ASP A 85 13.65 -6.35 -5.54
N ARG A 86 12.62 -5.88 -6.25
CA ARG A 86 12.81 -4.95 -7.38
C ARG A 86 13.42 -3.62 -6.98
N ILE A 87 13.02 -3.05 -5.84
CA ILE A 87 13.61 -1.81 -5.33
C ILE A 87 15.09 -2.03 -5.01
N ALA A 88 15.43 -3.21 -4.48
CA ALA A 88 16.81 -3.56 -4.17
C ALA A 88 17.66 -3.78 -5.41
N GLU A 89 17.13 -4.49 -6.41
CA GLU A 89 17.78 -4.69 -7.71
C GLU A 89 18.06 -3.37 -8.42
N GLU A 90 17.12 -2.42 -8.38
CA GLU A 90 17.28 -1.07 -8.94
C GLU A 90 18.29 -0.22 -8.14
N GLY A 91 18.47 -0.53 -6.85
CA GLY A 91 19.27 0.26 -5.91
C GLY A 91 18.68 1.63 -5.58
N ARG A 92 17.47 1.94 -6.06
CA ARG A 92 16.85 3.27 -5.98
C ARG A 92 15.31 3.18 -5.95
N GLY A 93 14.72 3.46 -4.79
CA GLY A 93 13.27 3.46 -4.67
C GLY A 93 12.73 3.59 -3.27
N LEU A 94 11.39 3.53 -3.19
CA LEU A 94 10.63 3.62 -1.94
C LEU A 94 9.57 2.52 -1.87
N LEU A 95 9.50 1.83 -0.74
CA LEU A 95 8.30 1.12 -0.32
C LEU A 95 7.62 1.89 0.81
N ILE A 96 6.41 2.37 0.56
CA ILE A 96 5.55 3.05 1.53
C ILE A 96 4.52 2.05 2.05
N TYR A 97 4.66 1.62 3.29
CA TYR A 97 3.77 0.68 3.97
C TYR A 97 2.76 1.44 4.84
N GLU A 98 1.54 1.59 4.34
CA GLU A 98 0.45 2.29 5.05
C GLU A 98 -0.29 1.35 6.00
N HIS A 99 -0.51 1.79 7.24
CA HIS A 99 -1.28 1.05 8.25
C HIS A 99 -2.80 1.11 7.97
N GLN A 100 -3.21 0.67 6.77
CA GLN A 100 -4.60 0.66 6.29
C GLN A 100 -5.07 -0.77 6.00
N GLU A 101 -5.25 -1.57 7.06
CA GLU A 101 -5.73 -2.94 6.95
C GLU A 101 -7.15 -3.04 6.37
N GLY A 102 -7.40 -4.08 5.58
CA GLY A 102 -8.72 -4.39 5.05
C GLY A 102 -9.31 -3.31 4.13
N ARG A 103 -8.47 -2.48 3.51
CA ARG A 103 -8.92 -1.28 2.76
C ARG A 103 -9.55 -0.20 3.65
N GLY A 104 -9.04 -0.09 4.88
CA GLY A 104 -9.48 0.93 5.85
C GLY A 104 -10.60 0.49 6.78
N ILE A 105 -11.14 -0.73 6.63
CA ILE A 105 -12.17 -1.26 7.55
C ILE A 105 -11.56 -1.93 8.79
N GLY A 106 -10.25 -2.16 8.79
CA GLY A 106 -9.51 -2.81 9.88
C GLY A 106 -9.56 -4.34 9.83
N LEU A 107 -8.67 -4.97 10.63
CA LEU A 107 -8.45 -6.42 10.62
C LEU A 107 -9.72 -7.21 10.97
N LEU A 108 -10.42 -6.84 12.04
CA LEU A 108 -11.56 -7.60 12.52
C LEU A 108 -12.70 -7.66 11.50
N ASN A 109 -12.96 -6.55 10.81
CA ASN A 109 -13.98 -6.51 9.77
C ASN A 109 -13.55 -7.27 8.51
N LYS A 110 -12.26 -7.26 8.17
CA LYS A 110 -11.72 -8.15 7.13
C LYS A 110 -11.94 -9.63 7.47
N LEU A 111 -11.72 -10.04 8.71
CA LEU A 111 -11.98 -11.43 9.14
C LEU A 111 -13.47 -11.77 9.12
N ARG A 112 -14.36 -10.84 9.49
CA ARG A 112 -15.81 -11.00 9.29
C ARG A 112 -16.17 -11.17 7.81
N ALA A 113 -15.52 -10.41 6.92
CA ALA A 113 -15.72 -10.57 5.48
C ALA A 113 -15.25 -11.93 4.98
N TYR A 114 -14.13 -12.46 5.50
CA TYR A 114 -13.70 -13.83 5.24
C TYR A 114 -14.69 -14.87 5.73
N GLN A 115 -15.25 -14.70 6.93
CA GLN A 115 -16.28 -15.59 7.43
C GLN A 115 -17.50 -15.63 6.51
N LEU A 116 -17.95 -14.48 6.00
CA LEU A 116 -19.05 -14.44 5.02
C LEU A 116 -18.68 -15.10 3.69
N GLN A 117 -17.42 -14.96 3.24
CA GLN A 117 -16.93 -15.60 2.03
C GLN A 117 -16.84 -17.12 2.16
N ASP A 118 -16.46 -17.62 3.33
CA ASP A 118 -16.46 -19.06 3.64
C ASP A 118 -17.88 -19.65 3.61
N HIS A 119 -18.90 -18.80 3.74
CA HIS A 119 -20.31 -19.13 3.58
C HIS A 119 -20.88 -18.76 2.18
N GLY A 120 -20.01 -18.53 1.20
CA GLY A 120 -20.38 -18.39 -0.22
C GLY A 120 -20.59 -16.96 -0.73
N ALA A 121 -20.45 -15.93 0.12
CA ALA A 121 -20.51 -14.54 -0.35
C ALA A 121 -19.26 -14.18 -1.16
N ASP A 122 -19.40 -13.35 -2.19
CA ASP A 122 -18.21 -12.76 -2.83
C ASP A 122 -17.64 -11.58 -2.02
N THR A 123 -16.46 -11.07 -2.38
CA THR A 123 -15.79 -10.00 -1.62
C THR A 123 -16.59 -8.70 -1.58
N VAL A 124 -17.32 -8.36 -2.65
CA VAL A 124 -18.12 -7.14 -2.69
C VAL A 124 -19.38 -7.32 -1.85
N GLU A 125 -20.05 -8.46 -2.00
CA GLU A 125 -21.23 -8.82 -1.22
C GLU A 125 -20.91 -8.86 0.29
N ALA A 126 -19.78 -9.47 0.67
CA ALA A 126 -19.34 -9.51 2.06
C ALA A 126 -19.14 -8.10 2.64
N ASN A 127 -18.55 -7.16 1.88
CA ASN A 127 -18.38 -5.78 2.32
C ASN A 127 -19.72 -5.03 2.40
N GLN A 128 -20.63 -5.24 1.44
CA GLN A 128 -21.98 -4.65 1.46
C GLN A 128 -22.79 -5.13 2.67
N ARG A 129 -22.77 -6.44 2.97
CA ARG A 129 -23.43 -7.02 4.15
C ARG A 129 -22.88 -6.46 5.47
N LEU A 130 -21.60 -6.07 5.49
CA LEU A 130 -20.95 -5.43 6.64
C LEU A 130 -21.14 -3.90 6.68
N GLY A 131 -21.85 -3.31 5.71
CA GLY A 131 -22.15 -1.87 5.66
C GLY A 131 -20.98 -0.99 5.21
N PHE A 132 -19.96 -1.57 4.55
CA PHE A 132 -18.79 -0.82 4.09
C PHE A 132 -18.85 -0.51 2.59
N LYS A 133 -18.34 0.67 2.18
CA LYS A 133 -17.96 0.94 0.79
C LYS A 133 -16.89 -0.06 0.33
N ALA A 134 -16.80 -0.28 -0.98
CA ALA A 134 -15.85 -1.23 -1.57
C ALA A 134 -14.36 -0.86 -1.35
N ASP A 135 -14.07 0.43 -1.11
CA ASP A 135 -12.75 0.95 -0.77
C ASP A 135 -12.88 2.26 0.05
N HIS A 136 -12.18 2.35 1.19
CA HIS A 136 -12.12 3.54 2.03
C HIS A 136 -10.71 4.11 2.15
N ARG A 137 -9.77 3.64 1.32
CA ARG A 137 -8.38 4.05 1.40
C ARG A 137 -8.20 5.50 0.96
N ASP A 138 -7.29 6.17 1.66
CA ASP A 138 -6.88 7.54 1.39
C ASP A 138 -5.37 7.52 1.14
N TYR A 139 -4.96 7.90 -0.07
CA TYR A 139 -3.56 7.90 -0.49
C TYR A 139 -2.87 9.26 -0.29
N ARG A 140 -3.54 10.21 0.40
CA ARG A 140 -2.94 11.50 0.75
C ARG A 140 -1.69 11.35 1.60
N LEU A 141 -1.63 10.35 2.49
CA LEU A 141 -0.43 10.10 3.29
C LEU A 141 0.76 9.73 2.39
N ALA A 142 0.59 8.78 1.47
CA ALA A 142 1.62 8.41 0.51
C ALA A 142 2.12 9.62 -0.32
N ALA A 143 1.22 10.47 -0.81
CA ALA A 143 1.62 11.67 -1.56
C ALA A 143 2.44 12.65 -0.71
N ARG A 144 2.07 12.86 0.56
CA ARG A 144 2.84 13.73 1.48
C ARG A 144 4.20 13.15 1.83
N ILE A 145 4.31 11.84 1.94
CA ILE A 145 5.58 11.14 2.11
C ILE A 145 6.47 11.35 0.88
N LEU A 146 5.93 11.22 -0.33
CA LEU A 146 6.70 11.48 -1.56
C LEU A 146 7.18 12.94 -1.62
N ALA A 147 6.31 13.89 -1.29
CA ALA A 147 6.66 15.30 -1.21
C ALA A 147 7.75 15.58 -0.15
N TYR A 148 7.72 14.90 1.00
CA TYR A 148 8.77 14.99 2.01
C TYR A 148 10.15 14.60 1.46
N PHE A 149 10.20 13.58 0.61
CA PHE A 149 11.42 13.15 -0.07
C PHE A 149 11.76 13.98 -1.32
N GLY A 150 11.00 15.03 -1.63
CA GLY A 150 11.20 15.83 -2.84
C GLY A 150 10.85 15.09 -4.14
N VAL A 151 10.07 14.01 -4.06
CA VAL A 151 9.69 13.19 -5.21
C VAL A 151 8.36 13.69 -5.77
N SER A 152 8.37 14.22 -6.99
CA SER A 152 7.18 14.67 -7.73
C SER A 152 6.83 13.78 -8.93
N ARG A 153 7.73 12.88 -9.32
CA ARG A 153 7.57 11.93 -10.44
C ARG A 153 7.97 10.54 -9.98
N VAL A 154 7.22 9.50 -10.36
CA VAL A 154 7.48 8.12 -9.93
C VAL A 154 7.27 7.11 -11.06
N ARG A 155 7.97 5.98 -10.97
CA ARG A 155 7.56 4.73 -11.62
C ARG A 155 6.82 3.90 -10.59
N LEU A 156 5.50 3.72 -10.74
CA LEU A 156 4.64 3.14 -9.72
C LEU A 156 4.44 1.64 -9.91
N LEU A 157 4.88 0.83 -8.94
CA LEU A 157 4.59 -0.61 -8.83
C LEU A 157 3.14 -0.86 -8.39
N SER A 158 2.21 -0.88 -9.34
CA SER A 158 0.78 -1.04 -9.06
C SER A 158 -0.02 -1.63 -10.22
N ASN A 159 -1.00 -2.47 -9.86
CA ASN A 159 -2.07 -2.92 -10.74
C ASN A 159 -3.41 -2.25 -10.42
N ASN A 160 -3.45 -1.39 -9.39
CA ASN A 160 -4.65 -0.66 -9.00
C ASN A 160 -4.67 0.72 -9.70
N PRO A 161 -5.58 0.98 -10.65
CA PRO A 161 -5.70 2.28 -11.30
C PRO A 161 -6.13 3.40 -10.34
N ASP A 162 -6.82 3.09 -9.23
CA ASP A 162 -7.17 4.10 -8.21
C ASP A 162 -5.93 4.67 -7.53
N LYS A 163 -4.87 3.86 -7.33
CA LYS A 163 -3.61 4.35 -6.77
C LYS A 163 -2.92 5.35 -7.71
N ILE A 164 -2.99 5.09 -9.02
CA ILE A 164 -2.43 5.97 -10.04
C ILE A 164 -3.17 7.31 -9.98
N ARG A 165 -4.49 7.28 -10.13
CA ARG A 165 -5.34 8.47 -10.09
C ARG A 165 -5.16 9.27 -8.80
N ALA A 166 -5.09 8.61 -7.66
CA ALA A 166 -4.98 9.30 -6.38
C ALA A 166 -3.62 10.01 -6.20
N LEU A 167 -2.52 9.42 -6.70
CA LEU A 167 -1.22 10.09 -6.71
C LEU A 167 -1.20 11.27 -7.68
N GLU A 168 -1.75 11.10 -8.89
CA GLU A 168 -1.85 12.17 -9.88
C GLU A 168 -2.68 13.36 -9.38
N GLN A 169 -3.84 13.08 -8.76
CA GLN A 169 -4.69 14.10 -8.13
C GLN A 169 -3.99 14.83 -6.97
N ALA A 170 -3.03 14.16 -6.32
CA ALA A 170 -2.21 14.75 -5.27
C ALA A 170 -0.96 15.46 -5.80
N GLY A 171 -0.82 15.60 -7.13
CA GLY A 171 0.27 16.32 -7.78
C GLY A 171 1.55 15.49 -7.99
N ILE A 172 1.47 14.17 -7.86
CA ILE A 172 2.58 13.26 -8.17
C ILE A 172 2.37 12.67 -9.57
N GLU A 173 3.27 12.96 -10.50
CA GLU A 173 3.24 12.38 -11.85
C GLU A 173 3.63 10.89 -11.78
N VAL A 174 2.77 10.02 -12.31
CA VAL A 174 3.10 8.62 -12.54
C VAL A 174 3.68 8.48 -13.95
N ALA A 175 4.99 8.68 -14.07
CA ALA A 175 5.71 8.65 -15.34
C ALA A 175 5.67 7.25 -16.01
N GLU A 176 5.57 6.20 -15.20
CA GLU A 176 5.41 4.83 -15.65
C GLU A 176 4.58 4.03 -14.66
N ARG A 177 3.67 3.20 -15.17
CA ARG A 177 3.02 2.14 -14.38
C ARG A 177 3.80 0.84 -14.57
N VAL A 178 4.47 0.38 -13.52
CA VAL A 178 5.17 -0.90 -13.51
C VAL A 178 4.24 -1.97 -12.95
N PRO A 179 3.93 -3.06 -13.69
CA PRO A 179 3.08 -4.13 -13.19
C PRO A 179 3.63 -4.79 -11.92
N CYS A 180 2.75 -5.04 -10.95
CA CYS A 180 3.05 -5.69 -9.67
C CYS A 180 2.09 -6.86 -9.44
N GLN A 181 2.22 -7.87 -10.31
CA GLN A 181 1.40 -9.08 -10.32
C GLN A 181 2.26 -10.28 -9.96
N ALA A 182 1.89 -10.97 -8.88
CA ALA A 182 2.47 -12.27 -8.56
C ALA A 182 1.80 -13.37 -9.39
N GLU A 183 2.49 -14.48 -9.57
CA GLU A 183 1.89 -15.66 -10.19
C GLU A 183 0.71 -16.16 -9.35
N PRO A 184 -0.45 -16.41 -9.98
CA PRO A 184 -1.62 -16.91 -9.26
C PRO A 184 -1.38 -18.34 -8.79
N VAL A 185 -1.81 -18.64 -7.56
CA VAL A 185 -2.04 -20.01 -7.09
C VAL A 185 -3.54 -20.28 -7.05
N ASP A 186 -3.97 -21.53 -7.17
CA ASP A 186 -5.39 -21.91 -7.34
C ASP A 186 -6.33 -21.28 -6.30
N SER A 187 -5.89 -21.16 -5.05
CA SER A 187 -6.67 -20.56 -3.96
C SER A 187 -6.93 -19.05 -4.12
N MET A 188 -6.18 -18.36 -4.99
CA MET A 188 -6.28 -16.91 -5.22
C MET A 188 -7.13 -16.54 -6.42
N THR A 189 -7.49 -17.50 -7.29
CA THR A 189 -8.15 -17.23 -8.57
C THR A 189 -9.45 -16.44 -8.40
N GLY A 190 -10.31 -16.83 -7.45
CA GLY A 190 -11.56 -16.11 -7.16
C GLY A 190 -11.34 -14.67 -6.65
N TYR A 191 -10.31 -14.48 -5.83
CA TYR A 191 -9.93 -13.17 -5.32
C TYR A 191 -9.37 -12.25 -6.40
N LEU A 192 -8.47 -12.76 -7.25
CA LEU A 192 -7.86 -12.00 -8.36
C LEU A 192 -8.91 -11.67 -9.44
N ARG A 193 -9.83 -12.60 -9.73
CA ARG A 193 -10.98 -12.35 -10.62
C ARG A 193 -11.86 -11.22 -10.08
N THR A 194 -12.17 -11.24 -8.78
CA THR A 194 -12.94 -10.15 -8.15
C THR A 194 -12.22 -8.81 -8.24
N LYS A 195 -10.89 -8.78 -8.05
CA LYS A 195 -10.08 -7.56 -8.25
C LYS A 195 -10.18 -7.02 -9.68
N LYS A 196 -10.10 -7.89 -10.68
CA LYS A 196 -10.18 -7.49 -12.10
C LYS A 196 -11.58 -7.02 -12.48
N GLU A 197 -12.58 -7.87 -12.27
CA GLU A 197 -13.94 -7.67 -12.79
C GLU A 197 -14.73 -6.61 -12.00
N LYS A 198 -14.60 -6.59 -10.67
CA LYS A 198 -15.42 -5.73 -9.81
C LYS A 198 -14.71 -4.49 -9.31
N LEU A 199 -13.38 -4.48 -9.33
CA LEU A 199 -12.56 -3.39 -8.78
C LEU A 199 -11.62 -2.76 -9.82
N GLY A 200 -11.69 -3.21 -11.08
CA GLY A 200 -10.97 -2.61 -12.20
C GLY A 200 -9.45 -2.77 -12.17
N HIS A 201 -8.91 -3.74 -11.41
CA HIS A 201 -7.47 -3.98 -11.39
C HIS A 201 -6.96 -4.44 -12.77
N LEU A 202 -5.82 -3.89 -13.18
CA LEU A 202 -5.13 -4.20 -14.44
C LEU A 202 -4.31 -5.49 -14.28
N LEU A 203 -4.97 -6.65 -14.43
CA LEU A 203 -4.36 -7.98 -14.32
C LEU A 203 -4.43 -8.74 -15.65
N GLU A 204 -3.29 -9.29 -16.07
CA GLU A 204 -3.12 -10.05 -17.32
C GLU A 204 -3.06 -11.57 -17.06
N GLY A 205 -3.48 -12.40 -18.02
CA GLY A 205 -3.29 -13.86 -17.95
C GLY A 205 -4.05 -14.60 -16.83
N LEU A 206 -5.23 -14.11 -16.43
CA LEU A 206 -6.14 -14.79 -15.49
C LEU A 206 -7.14 -15.71 -16.20
#